data_AF-A0A292SMZ9-F1
#
_entry.id   AF-A0A292SMZ9-F1
#
_cell.length_a   1.000
_cell.length_b   1.000
_cell.length_c   1.000
_cell.angle_alpha   90.00
_cell.angle_beta   90.00
_cell.angle_gamma   90.00
#
_symmetry.space_group_name_H-M   'P 1'
#
loop_
_entity.id
_entity.type
_entity.pdbx_description
1 polymer ?
#
loop_
_entity_poly.entity_id
_entity_poly.type
_entity_poly.pdbx_seq_one_letter_code
_entity_poly.pdbx_strand_id
1 'polypeptide(L)'
;MYTVKPQNKISFGVRQSAADSFERFDNKISHVTLTPSGRLSSVVFSEDTTLANALQNLGYTKNKTLESLLIGRLHPLEEIRQMHGDISKIKDIKDIKIKSLMALGATALVFETEDGNALKLTPYDHFPSKRQPADFDLPCFKKGKSGYTYYYLQEKITQDDLAQDELRSFVKNIKKQGYKMKDYLLHYTPENVDETIRTDQFGRAGNGKIYLIDPGCAIPSKELHNTDSLNIVKKALKYFGK
;
A
#
# COMPACT_ATOMS: atom_id res chain seq x y z
N MET A 1 -5.49 64.06 2.59
CA MET A 1 -5.48 62.98 3.60
C MET A 1 -6.54 61.97 3.19
N TYR A 2 -6.13 60.78 2.74
CA TYR A 2 -7.06 59.72 2.34
C TYR A 2 -7.33 58.79 3.51
N THR A 3 -8.58 58.71 3.96
CA THR A 3 -9.05 57.77 4.98
C THR A 3 -9.36 56.43 4.32
N VAL A 4 -8.51 55.43 4.58
CA VAL A 4 -8.73 54.03 4.18
C VAL A 4 -9.75 53.41 5.15
N LYS A 5 -10.88 52.93 4.62
CA LYS A 5 -11.87 52.16 5.41
C LYS A 5 -11.24 50.85 5.92
N PRO A 6 -11.50 50.41 7.16
CA PRO A 6 -11.00 49.14 7.65
C PRO A 6 -11.63 47.99 6.86
N GLN A 7 -10.79 47.19 6.21
CA GLN A 7 -11.19 45.89 5.68
C GLN A 7 -11.50 44.97 6.86
N ASN A 8 -12.72 44.43 6.89
CA ASN A 8 -13.06 43.32 7.77
C ASN A 8 -12.12 42.16 7.44
N LYS A 9 -11.12 41.92 8.30
CA LYS A 9 -10.38 40.66 8.30
C LYS A 9 -11.39 39.56 8.57
N ILE A 10 -11.76 38.82 7.53
CA ILE A 10 -12.39 37.53 7.68
C ILE A 10 -11.34 36.65 8.35
N SER A 11 -11.45 36.48 9.68
CA SER A 11 -10.68 35.44 10.35
C SER A 11 -11.28 34.12 9.91
N PHE A 12 -10.53 33.34 9.13
CA PHE A 12 -10.80 31.91 9.07
C PHE A 12 -10.65 31.41 10.50
N GLY A 13 -11.78 31.01 11.10
CA GLY A 13 -11.80 30.46 12.43
C GLY A 13 -10.71 29.41 12.58
N VAL A 14 -10.09 29.37 13.75
CA VAL A 14 -9.19 28.31 14.17
C VAL A 14 -9.80 26.99 13.72
N ARG A 15 -9.12 26.27 12.82
CA ARG A 15 -9.55 24.92 12.41
C ARG A 15 -9.74 24.14 13.69
N GLN A 16 -10.98 23.86 14.05
CA GLN A 16 -11.30 22.84 15.04
C GLN A 16 -10.48 21.61 14.67
N SER A 17 -9.64 21.16 15.58
CA SER A 17 -8.92 19.91 15.44
C SER A 17 -9.94 18.83 15.12
N ALA A 18 -9.76 18.15 13.98
CA ALA A 18 -10.64 17.09 13.50
C ALA A 18 -10.60 15.82 14.39
N ALA A 19 -10.25 15.97 15.66
CA ALA A 19 -10.04 14.89 16.62
C ALA A 19 -11.31 14.55 17.42
N ASP A 20 -12.26 15.48 17.62
CA ASP A 20 -13.23 15.33 18.71
C ASP A 20 -14.71 15.22 18.31
N SER A 21 -15.03 14.85 17.07
CA SER A 21 -16.41 14.50 16.70
C SER A 21 -16.47 13.27 15.80
N PHE A 22 -16.06 12.12 16.35
CA PHE A 22 -16.19 10.83 15.68
C PHE A 22 -17.59 10.25 15.89
N GLU A 23 -18.52 10.56 14.98
CA GLU A 23 -19.77 9.81 14.85
C GLU A 23 -19.46 8.31 14.68
N ARG A 24 -20.23 7.42 15.30
CA ARG A 24 -20.02 5.96 15.24
C ARG A 24 -20.02 5.49 13.78
N PHE A 25 -18.84 5.18 13.24
CA PHE A 25 -18.62 4.80 11.84
C PHE A 25 -19.09 3.37 11.61
N ASP A 26 -20.39 3.12 11.41
CA ASP A 26 -20.91 1.76 11.22
C ASP A 26 -20.69 0.81 12.43
N ASN A 27 -21.40 -0.32 12.45
CA ASN A 27 -21.58 -1.11 13.68
C ASN A 27 -20.30 -1.79 14.19
N LYS A 28 -19.20 -1.76 13.41
CA LYS A 28 -17.98 -2.55 13.64
C LYS A 28 -16.67 -1.77 13.54
N ILE A 29 -16.67 -0.47 13.25
CA ILE A 29 -15.46 0.36 13.32
C ILE A 29 -15.41 1.01 14.70
N SER A 30 -14.30 0.79 15.39
CA SER A 30 -14.03 1.44 16.69
C SER A 30 -13.62 2.89 16.46
N HIS A 31 -12.61 3.13 15.62
CA HIS A 31 -12.13 4.46 15.28
C HIS A 31 -11.30 4.41 13.99
N VAL A 32 -10.98 5.58 13.44
CA VAL A 32 -10.05 5.73 12.30
C VAL A 32 -8.93 6.70 12.70
N THR A 33 -7.75 6.48 12.14
CA THR A 33 -6.60 7.36 12.34
C THR A 33 -6.29 8.09 11.04
N LEU A 34 -5.99 9.38 11.14
CA LEU A 34 -5.57 10.22 10.02
C LEU A 34 -4.08 10.54 10.08
N THR A 35 -3.47 10.72 8.92
CA THR A 35 -2.13 11.30 8.80
C THR A 35 -2.15 12.78 9.24
N PRO A 36 -0.99 13.41 9.51
CA PRO A 36 -0.92 14.85 9.79
C PRO A 36 -1.52 15.73 8.67
N SER A 37 -1.52 15.23 7.43
CA SER A 37 -2.15 15.86 6.27
C SER A 37 -3.65 15.60 6.14
N GLY A 38 -4.27 14.92 7.11
CA GLY A 38 -5.71 14.63 7.14
C GLY A 38 -6.15 13.47 6.24
N ARG A 39 -5.23 12.65 5.73
CA ARG A 39 -5.55 11.48 4.90
C ARG A 39 -5.81 10.26 5.77
N LEU A 40 -6.63 9.33 5.31
CA LEU A 40 -6.85 8.07 6.04
C LEU A 40 -5.53 7.28 6.17
N SER A 41 -5.17 6.98 7.42
CA SER A 41 -4.01 6.18 7.78
C SER A 41 -4.41 4.76 8.14
N SER A 42 -5.40 4.59 9.03
CA SER A 42 -5.87 3.28 9.47
C SER A 42 -7.35 3.30 9.86
N VAL A 43 -7.96 2.12 9.85
CA VAL A 43 -9.32 1.86 10.37
C VAL A 43 -9.21 0.73 11.38
N VAL A 44 -9.58 0.98 12.63
CA VAL A 44 -9.57 -0.05 13.69
C VAL A 44 -10.97 -0.60 13.88
N PHE A 45 -11.08 -1.92 13.83
CA PHE A 45 -12.35 -2.62 13.96
C PHE A 45 -12.60 -3.06 15.41
N SER A 46 -13.86 -3.30 15.76
CA SER A 46 -14.24 -3.95 17.02
C SER A 46 -13.69 -5.38 17.10
N GLU A 47 -13.48 -5.90 18.32
CA GLU A 47 -12.81 -7.18 18.67
C GLU A 47 -13.44 -8.47 18.09
N ASP A 48 -14.33 -8.38 17.11
CA ASP A 48 -15.02 -9.54 16.53
C ASP A 48 -15.23 -9.48 15.02
N THR A 49 -14.41 -8.69 14.32
CA THR A 49 -14.62 -8.40 12.90
C THR A 49 -13.86 -9.39 12.01
N THR A 50 -14.57 -10.15 11.18
CA THR A 50 -13.95 -10.98 10.14
C THR A 50 -13.55 -10.12 8.94
N LEU A 51 -12.67 -10.63 8.08
CA LEU A 51 -12.26 -9.95 6.86
C LEU A 51 -13.44 -9.61 5.94
N ALA A 52 -14.36 -10.56 5.73
CA ALA A 52 -15.55 -10.31 4.93
C ALA A 52 -16.38 -9.17 5.53
N ASN A 53 -16.58 -9.17 6.85
CA ASN A 53 -17.30 -8.10 7.53
C ASN A 53 -16.55 -6.77 7.45
N ALA A 54 -15.22 -6.76 7.60
CA ALA A 54 -14.41 -5.54 7.45
C ALA A 54 -14.59 -4.92 6.04
N LEU A 55 -14.48 -5.73 4.99
CA LEU A 55 -14.71 -5.28 3.61
C LEU A 55 -16.16 -4.84 3.37
N GLN A 56 -17.14 -5.53 3.97
CA GLN A 56 -18.54 -5.13 3.90
C GLN A 56 -18.76 -3.76 4.53
N ASN A 57 -18.24 -3.53 5.75
CA ASN A 57 -18.37 -2.24 6.44
C ASN A 57 -17.70 -1.12 5.65
N LEU A 58 -16.52 -1.35 5.07
CA LEU A 58 -15.83 -0.35 4.26
C LEU A 58 -16.55 -0.09 2.93
N GLY A 59 -16.85 -1.12 2.15
CA GLY A 59 -17.40 -0.99 0.80
C GLY A 59 -18.86 -0.55 0.74
N TYR A 60 -19.65 -0.83 1.78
CA TYR A 60 -21.07 -0.47 1.84
C TYR A 60 -21.37 0.62 2.86
N THR A 61 -20.35 1.34 3.35
CA THR A 61 -20.57 2.42 4.30
C THR A 61 -21.52 3.48 3.76
N LYS A 62 -22.39 3.99 4.64
CA LYS A 62 -23.22 5.18 4.36
C LYS A 62 -22.61 6.46 4.93
N ASN A 63 -21.50 6.34 5.66
CA ASN A 63 -20.81 7.48 6.25
C ASN A 63 -20.01 8.23 5.18
N LYS A 64 -20.45 9.45 4.85
CA LYS A 64 -19.85 10.27 3.79
C LYS A 64 -18.41 10.71 4.11
N THR A 65 -18.06 10.84 5.38
CA THR A 65 -16.69 11.16 5.79
C THR A 65 -15.77 9.97 5.50
N LEU A 66 -16.17 8.74 5.88
CA LEU A 66 -15.39 7.54 5.60
C LEU A 66 -15.27 7.25 4.09
N GLU A 67 -16.38 7.38 3.36
CA GLU A 67 -16.38 7.28 1.89
C GLU A 67 -15.37 8.25 1.26
N SER A 68 -15.39 9.53 1.67
CA SER A 68 -14.46 10.55 1.16
C SER A 68 -13.01 10.23 1.51
N LEU A 69 -12.76 9.71 2.72
CA LEU A 69 -11.45 9.32 3.20
C LEU A 69 -10.86 8.13 2.40
N LEU A 70 -11.68 7.12 2.10
CA LEU A 70 -11.29 5.97 1.27
C LEU A 70 -10.99 6.39 -0.17
N ILE A 71 -11.86 7.20 -0.78
CA ILE A 71 -11.66 7.76 -2.12
C ILE A 71 -10.39 8.61 -2.17
N GLY A 72 -10.11 9.43 -1.14
CA GLY A 72 -8.88 10.21 -1.01
C GLY A 72 -7.60 9.37 -0.88
N ARG A 73 -7.73 8.06 -0.63
CA ARG A 73 -6.64 7.08 -0.68
C ARG A 73 -6.65 6.21 -1.93
N LEU A 74 -7.47 6.57 -2.94
CA LEU A 74 -7.63 5.87 -4.22
C LEU A 74 -8.36 4.53 -4.12
N HIS A 75 -9.23 4.37 -3.11
CA HIS A 75 -10.03 3.15 -2.92
C HIS A 75 -11.53 3.50 -3.06
N PRO A 76 -12.08 3.61 -4.28
CA PRO A 76 -13.51 3.81 -4.48
C PRO A 76 -14.32 2.64 -3.92
N LEU A 77 -15.53 2.92 -3.42
CA LEU A 77 -16.34 1.89 -2.75
C LEU A 77 -16.67 0.69 -3.63
N GLU A 78 -16.84 0.89 -4.94
CA GLU A 78 -17.08 -0.20 -5.89
C GLU A 78 -15.95 -1.23 -5.91
N GLU A 79 -14.69 -0.78 -5.86
CA GLU A 79 -13.53 -1.66 -5.78
C GLU A 79 -13.57 -2.50 -4.49
N ILE A 80 -13.86 -1.87 -3.35
CA ILE A 80 -13.93 -2.57 -2.06
C ILE A 80 -15.10 -3.58 -2.05
N ARG A 81 -16.24 -3.26 -2.67
CA ARG A 81 -17.37 -4.19 -2.85
C ARG A 81 -17.00 -5.38 -3.72
N GLN A 82 -16.23 -5.16 -4.78
CA GLN A 82 -15.71 -6.23 -5.63
C GLN A 82 -14.77 -7.15 -4.82
N MET A 83 -13.85 -6.57 -4.04
CA MET A 83 -12.99 -7.33 -3.13
C MET A 83 -13.82 -8.13 -2.11
N HIS A 84 -14.85 -7.54 -1.52
CA HIS A 84 -15.77 -8.23 -0.62
C HIS A 84 -16.44 -9.44 -1.30
N GLY A 85 -16.99 -9.26 -2.50
CA GLY A 85 -17.64 -10.33 -3.25
C GLY A 85 -16.70 -11.47 -3.65
N ASP A 86 -15.45 -11.16 -3.98
CA ASP A 86 -14.44 -12.14 -4.33
C ASP A 86 -13.93 -12.91 -3.11
N ILE A 87 -13.60 -12.19 -2.03
CA ILE A 87 -13.08 -12.77 -0.79
C ILE A 87 -14.12 -13.64 -0.09
N SER A 88 -15.40 -13.26 -0.12
CA SER A 88 -16.49 -14.03 0.51
C SER A 88 -16.61 -15.48 -0.01
N LYS A 89 -16.02 -15.77 -1.17
CA LYS A 89 -16.00 -17.12 -1.79
C LYS A 89 -14.87 -18.00 -1.25
N ILE A 90 -13.89 -17.43 -0.54
CA ILE A 90 -12.68 -18.12 -0.08
C ILE A 90 -12.84 -18.51 1.39
N LYS A 91 -13.22 -19.78 1.65
CA LYS A 91 -13.55 -20.28 2.99
C LYS A 91 -12.49 -19.95 4.04
N ASP A 92 -11.22 -20.19 3.72
CA ASP A 92 -10.14 -20.05 4.72
C ASP A 92 -9.67 -18.61 4.96
N ILE A 93 -10.19 -17.64 4.20
CA ILE A 93 -9.71 -16.23 4.25
C ILE A 93 -10.82 -15.31 4.72
N LYS A 94 -12.06 -15.53 4.27
CA LYS A 94 -13.20 -14.65 4.55
C LYS A 94 -13.49 -14.48 6.05
N ASP A 95 -13.24 -15.53 6.84
CA ASP A 95 -13.56 -15.60 8.26
C ASP A 95 -12.35 -15.30 9.17
N ILE A 96 -11.18 -14.97 8.59
CA ILE A 96 -10.02 -14.51 9.36
C ILE A 96 -10.42 -13.27 10.15
N LYS A 97 -10.09 -13.25 11.44
CA LYS A 97 -10.34 -12.12 12.33
C LYS A 97 -9.33 -11.01 12.06
N ILE A 98 -9.84 -9.79 11.91
CA ILE A 98 -9.08 -8.59 11.54
C ILE A 98 -9.19 -7.56 12.66
N LYS A 99 -8.04 -7.03 13.06
CA LYS A 99 -7.92 -5.96 14.03
C LYS A 99 -8.06 -4.59 13.38
N SER A 100 -7.39 -4.38 12.24
CA SER A 100 -7.40 -3.08 11.56
C SER A 100 -7.07 -3.18 10.07
N LEU A 101 -7.56 -2.22 9.28
CA LEU A 101 -6.91 -1.82 8.03
C LEU A 101 -5.69 -0.98 8.42
N MET A 102 -4.50 -1.57 8.35
CA MET A 102 -3.27 -0.96 8.89
C MET A 102 -2.48 -0.15 7.85
N ALA A 103 -2.64 -0.45 6.56
CA ALA A 103 -2.00 0.31 5.49
C ALA A 103 -2.83 0.31 4.20
N LEU A 104 -2.67 1.37 3.42
CA LEU A 104 -3.29 1.54 2.10
C LEU A 104 -2.22 1.89 1.07
N GLY A 105 -1.98 0.99 0.13
CA GLY A 105 -1.25 1.29 -1.11
C GLY A 105 -2.18 1.98 -2.12
N ALA A 106 -1.64 2.44 -3.25
CA ALA A 106 -2.47 3.01 -4.32
C ALA A 106 -3.47 1.99 -4.91
N THR A 107 -3.17 0.70 -4.78
CA THR A 107 -3.94 -0.41 -5.36
C THR A 107 -4.09 -1.58 -4.38
N ALA A 108 -3.77 -1.37 -3.10
CA ALA A 108 -3.76 -2.44 -2.12
C ALA A 108 -4.32 -2.01 -0.77
N LEU A 109 -5.06 -2.92 -0.13
CA LEU A 109 -5.50 -2.81 1.25
C LEU A 109 -4.71 -3.83 2.07
N VAL A 110 -4.14 -3.41 3.19
CA VAL A 110 -3.39 -4.30 4.08
C VAL A 110 -4.03 -4.30 5.46
N PHE A 111 -4.50 -5.46 5.88
CA PHE A 111 -5.14 -5.68 7.15
C PHE A 111 -4.18 -6.34 8.15
N GLU A 112 -4.27 -5.96 9.42
CA GLU A 112 -3.67 -6.70 10.53
C GLU A 112 -4.67 -7.75 10.99
N THR A 113 -4.25 -9.01 10.98
CA THR A 113 -5.02 -10.11 11.54
C THR A 113 -4.86 -10.15 13.07
N GLU A 114 -5.79 -10.80 13.76
CA GLU A 114 -5.76 -10.89 15.23
C GLU A 114 -4.54 -11.64 15.77
N ASP A 115 -4.02 -12.62 15.02
CA ASP A 115 -2.78 -13.35 15.32
C ASP A 115 -1.50 -12.57 14.96
N GLY A 116 -1.62 -11.30 14.57
CA GLY A 116 -0.49 -10.40 14.35
C GLY A 116 0.19 -10.54 13.00
N ASN A 117 -0.47 -11.13 11.99
CA ASN A 117 0.02 -11.20 10.60
C ASN A 117 -0.54 -10.05 9.75
N ALA A 118 0.03 -9.90 8.54
CA ALA A 118 -0.41 -8.94 7.54
C ALA A 118 -1.19 -9.66 6.42
N LEU A 119 -2.43 -9.26 6.16
CA LEU A 119 -3.21 -9.74 5.02
C LEU A 119 -3.36 -8.64 3.98
N LYS A 120 -2.65 -8.77 2.86
CA LYS A 120 -2.74 -7.86 1.71
C LYS A 120 -3.79 -8.34 0.71
N LEU A 121 -4.65 -7.42 0.27
CA LEU A 121 -5.55 -7.57 -0.87
C LEU A 121 -5.15 -6.61 -1.99
N THR A 122 -5.20 -7.07 -3.24
CA THR A 122 -4.81 -6.28 -4.42
C THR A 122 -5.47 -6.86 -5.68
N PRO A 123 -5.81 -6.03 -6.69
CA PRO A 123 -6.34 -6.52 -7.96
C PRO A 123 -5.26 -7.09 -8.91
N TYR A 124 -3.98 -6.90 -8.57
CA TYR A 124 -2.84 -7.34 -9.37
C TYR A 124 -2.04 -8.45 -8.70
N ASP A 125 -1.40 -9.28 -9.52
CA ASP A 125 -0.42 -10.24 -9.02
C ASP A 125 0.76 -9.48 -8.38
N HIS A 126 1.04 -9.81 -7.13
CA HIS A 126 2.07 -9.19 -6.33
C HIS A 126 3.48 -9.48 -6.84
N PHE A 127 3.68 -10.62 -7.53
CA PHE A 127 4.99 -11.01 -8.06
C PHE A 127 5.07 -10.69 -9.56
N PRO A 128 5.90 -9.71 -9.98
CA PRO A 128 5.98 -9.32 -11.38
C PRO A 128 6.41 -10.49 -12.25
N SER A 129 5.80 -10.60 -13.44
CA SER A 129 6.08 -11.65 -14.43
C SER A 129 5.96 -13.09 -13.89
N LYS A 130 5.18 -13.30 -12.81
CA LYS A 130 5.04 -14.59 -12.11
C LYS A 130 6.37 -15.13 -11.56
N ARG A 131 7.33 -14.23 -11.26
CA ARG A 131 8.59 -14.64 -10.64
C ARG A 131 8.32 -15.35 -9.31
N GLN A 132 9.16 -16.32 -8.97
CA GLN A 132 9.09 -16.93 -7.65
C GLN A 132 9.53 -15.91 -6.58
N PRO A 133 9.03 -16.04 -5.34
CA PRO A 133 9.54 -15.27 -4.21
C PRO A 133 11.05 -15.52 -4.03
N ALA A 134 11.79 -14.44 -3.83
CA ALA A 134 13.20 -14.46 -3.48
C ALA A 134 13.36 -14.36 -1.94
N ASP A 135 14.56 -14.61 -1.45
CA ASP A 135 14.86 -14.61 -0.01
C ASP A 135 14.71 -13.23 0.66
N PHE A 136 14.77 -12.16 -0.13
CA PHE A 136 14.59 -10.77 0.30
C PHE A 136 13.14 -10.30 0.23
N ASP A 137 12.23 -11.03 -0.42
CA ASP A 137 10.82 -10.68 -0.44
C ASP A 137 10.16 -11.01 0.90
N LEU A 138 9.18 -10.21 1.31
CA LEU A 138 8.42 -10.46 2.53
C LEU A 138 7.77 -11.87 2.49
N PRO A 139 8.03 -12.74 3.49
CA PRO A 139 7.52 -14.10 3.49
C PRO A 139 5.99 -14.13 3.39
N CYS A 140 5.50 -15.01 2.53
CA CYS A 140 4.07 -15.22 2.31
C CYS A 140 3.69 -16.64 2.73
N PHE A 141 2.92 -16.75 3.80
CA PHE A 141 2.47 -18.03 4.36
C PHE A 141 1.36 -18.64 3.51
N LYS A 142 0.50 -17.79 2.96
CA LYS A 142 -0.65 -18.21 2.15
C LYS A 142 -0.96 -17.17 1.10
N LYS A 143 -1.24 -17.62 -0.13
CA LYS A 143 -1.68 -16.75 -1.22
C LYS A 143 -2.71 -17.42 -2.09
N GLY A 144 -3.50 -16.63 -2.78
CA GLY A 144 -4.46 -17.12 -3.76
C GLY A 144 -5.21 -15.98 -4.43
N LYS A 145 -6.24 -16.35 -5.18
CA LYS A 145 -7.05 -15.41 -5.96
C LYS A 145 -8.48 -15.91 -6.06
N SER A 146 -9.43 -14.98 -6.06
CA SER A 146 -10.83 -15.20 -6.45
C SER A 146 -11.26 -14.00 -7.29
N GLY A 147 -11.91 -14.26 -8.44
CA GLY A 147 -12.31 -13.18 -9.35
C GLY A 147 -11.13 -12.30 -9.77
N TYR A 148 -11.19 -11.01 -9.43
CA TYR A 148 -10.10 -10.05 -9.70
C TYR A 148 -9.18 -9.85 -8.49
N THR A 149 -9.55 -10.36 -7.32
CA THR A 149 -8.86 -10.06 -6.07
C THR A 149 -7.84 -11.14 -5.72
N TYR A 150 -6.58 -10.74 -5.61
CA TYR A 150 -5.51 -11.54 -5.04
C TYR A 150 -5.43 -11.28 -3.54
N TYR A 151 -5.04 -12.31 -2.77
CA TYR A 151 -4.75 -12.18 -1.36
C TYR A 151 -3.37 -12.80 -1.03
N TYR A 152 -2.69 -12.19 -0.07
CA TYR A 152 -1.40 -12.63 0.46
C TYR A 152 -1.40 -12.47 1.98
N LEU A 153 -1.33 -13.57 2.71
CA LEU A 153 -1.10 -13.60 4.15
C LEU A 153 0.41 -13.67 4.36
N GLN A 154 0.96 -12.65 5.01
CA GLN A 154 2.38 -12.37 5.11
C GLN A 154 2.77 -12.09 6.56
N GLU A 155 4.06 -12.23 6.83
CA GLU A 155 4.63 -11.82 8.12
C GLU A 155 4.41 -10.32 8.35
N LYS A 156 4.06 -9.95 9.58
CA LYS A 156 3.99 -8.53 9.94
C LYS A 156 5.41 -8.01 10.18
N ILE A 157 5.65 -6.82 9.66
CA ILE A 157 6.92 -6.11 9.74
C ILE A 157 6.71 -4.73 10.35
N THR A 158 7.77 -4.18 10.93
CA THR A 158 7.84 -2.77 11.30
C THR A 158 8.75 -2.01 10.35
N GLN A 159 8.48 -0.72 10.17
CA GLN A 159 9.34 0.21 9.44
C GLN A 159 10.15 1.10 10.38
N ASP A 160 9.99 0.89 11.69
CA ASP A 160 10.74 1.56 12.73
C ASP A 160 12.22 1.13 12.66
N ASP A 161 13.12 2.06 12.96
CA ASP A 161 14.57 1.81 13.07
C ASP A 161 15.24 1.16 11.84
N LEU A 162 14.79 1.55 10.64
CA LEU A 162 15.48 1.21 9.39
C LEU A 162 16.53 2.27 9.04
N ALA A 163 17.80 1.99 9.34
CA ALA A 163 18.92 2.86 9.01
C ALA A 163 19.21 2.88 7.50
N GLN A 164 19.53 4.06 6.95
CA GLN A 164 19.80 4.23 5.52
C GLN A 164 20.98 3.38 5.01
N ASP A 165 22.06 3.24 5.79
CA ASP A 165 23.22 2.43 5.41
C ASP A 165 22.90 0.92 5.38
N GLU A 166 22.00 0.47 6.24
CA GLU A 166 21.49 -0.90 6.23
C GLU A 166 20.63 -1.15 4.97
N LEU A 167 19.73 -0.21 4.65
CA LEU A 167 18.92 -0.28 3.43
C LEU A 167 19.78 -0.21 2.16
N ARG A 168 20.83 0.63 2.12
CA ARG A 168 21.79 0.70 1.01
C ARG A 168 22.49 -0.64 0.81
N SER A 169 22.93 -1.27 1.90
CA SER A 169 23.55 -2.60 1.88
C SER A 169 22.57 -3.67 1.40
N PHE A 170 21.33 -3.63 1.88
CA PHE A 170 20.26 -4.55 1.48
C PHE A 170 19.94 -4.43 -0.02
N VAL A 171 19.74 -3.22 -0.54
CA VAL A 171 19.51 -2.94 -1.97
C VAL A 171 20.69 -3.42 -2.82
N LYS A 172 21.93 -3.22 -2.36
CA LYS A 172 23.12 -3.72 -3.06
C LYS A 172 23.11 -5.25 -3.16
N ASN A 173 22.67 -5.94 -2.11
CA ASN A 173 22.54 -7.39 -2.12
C ASN A 173 21.44 -7.87 -3.08
N ILE A 174 20.27 -7.23 -3.11
CA ILE A 174 19.22 -7.54 -4.09
C ILE A 174 19.75 -7.39 -5.52
N LYS A 175 20.46 -6.29 -5.81
CA LYS A 175 21.08 -6.05 -7.13
C LYS A 175 22.08 -7.15 -7.51
N LYS A 176 22.91 -7.61 -6.56
CA LYS A 176 23.87 -8.71 -6.78
C LYS A 176 23.19 -10.04 -7.11
N GLN A 177 21.97 -10.27 -6.61
CA GLN A 177 21.17 -11.46 -6.96
C GLN A 177 20.56 -11.40 -8.37
N GLY A 178 20.81 -10.33 -9.15
CA GLY A 178 20.34 -10.22 -10.54
C GLY A 178 18.99 -9.51 -10.68
N TYR A 179 18.65 -8.63 -9.74
CA TYR A 179 17.44 -7.82 -9.77
C TYR A 179 17.76 -6.34 -10.03
N LYS A 180 16.90 -5.67 -10.80
CA LYS A 180 16.87 -4.22 -10.89
C LYS A 180 15.83 -3.68 -9.91
N MET A 181 16.26 -2.79 -9.03
CA MET A 181 15.37 -2.09 -8.10
C MET A 181 14.70 -0.89 -8.77
N LYS A 182 13.42 -0.67 -8.48
CA LYS A 182 12.58 0.46 -8.94
C LYS A 182 11.81 1.05 -7.76
N ASP A 183 11.43 2.33 -7.87
CA ASP A 183 10.57 3.07 -6.95
C ASP A 183 10.97 3.04 -5.46
N TYR A 184 12.23 2.67 -5.17
CA TYR A 184 12.81 2.53 -3.83
C TYR A 184 13.52 3.80 -3.34
N LEU A 185 13.59 4.84 -4.17
CA LEU A 185 14.28 6.10 -3.88
C LEU A 185 13.27 7.21 -3.61
N LEU A 186 13.57 8.09 -2.66
CA LEU A 186 12.70 9.22 -2.30
C LEU A 186 12.73 10.31 -3.36
N HIS A 187 13.91 10.54 -3.95
CA HIS A 187 14.14 11.51 -5.02
C HIS A 187 14.90 10.82 -6.16
N TYR A 188 14.38 10.97 -7.38
CA TYR A 188 15.06 10.53 -8.59
C TYR A 188 15.92 11.69 -9.10
N THR A 189 17.23 11.64 -8.90
CA THR A 189 18.16 12.63 -9.47
C THR A 189 19.16 11.93 -10.39
N PRO A 190 19.45 12.46 -11.60
CA PRO A 190 20.39 11.85 -12.54
C PRO A 190 21.82 11.64 -11.99
N GLU A 191 22.17 12.30 -10.89
CA GLU A 191 23.52 12.38 -10.34
C GLU A 191 23.59 11.58 -9.02
N ASN A 192 24.04 10.31 -9.15
CA ASN A 192 24.09 9.26 -8.12
C ASN A 192 25.07 9.54 -6.95
N VAL A 193 24.74 10.41 -5.98
CA VAL A 193 25.66 10.55 -4.81
C VAL A 193 25.01 10.38 -3.45
N ASP A 194 23.76 10.78 -3.22
CA ASP A 194 23.11 10.64 -1.90
C ASP A 194 21.61 10.38 -1.98
N GLU A 195 21.22 9.35 -2.72
CA GLU A 195 19.81 9.00 -2.85
C GLU A 195 19.29 8.41 -1.52
N THR A 196 18.32 9.09 -0.92
CA THR A 196 17.61 8.61 0.26
C THR A 196 16.69 7.46 -0.15
N ILE A 197 16.84 6.31 0.49
CA ILE A 197 15.99 5.14 0.26
C ILE A 197 14.66 5.34 1.01
N ARG A 198 13.58 5.05 0.29
CA ARG A 198 12.21 5.01 0.79
C ARG A 198 12.04 3.88 1.80
N THR A 199 12.01 4.23 3.09
CA THR A 199 11.77 3.27 4.18
C THR A 199 10.40 2.59 4.04
N ASP A 200 9.43 3.27 3.42
CA ASP A 200 8.07 2.74 3.22
C ASP A 200 8.01 1.50 2.31
N GLN A 201 9.08 1.19 1.58
CA GLN A 201 9.19 0.01 0.71
C GLN A 201 9.79 -1.22 1.41
N PHE A 202 10.31 -1.05 2.63
CA PHE A 202 11.02 -2.09 3.38
C PHE A 202 10.44 -2.26 4.77
N GLY A 203 10.71 -3.39 5.39
CA GLY A 203 10.37 -3.60 6.79
C GLY A 203 11.23 -4.66 7.45
N ARG A 204 11.33 -4.58 8.78
CA ARG A 204 12.02 -5.55 9.62
C ARG A 204 11.00 -6.47 10.27
N ALA A 205 11.23 -7.77 10.14
CA ALA A 205 10.42 -8.79 10.80
C ALA A 205 10.88 -9.04 12.24
N GLY A 206 10.10 -9.82 13.00
CA GLY A 206 10.42 -10.16 14.40
C GLY A 206 11.76 -10.90 14.57
N ASN A 207 12.24 -11.58 13.53
CA ASN A 207 13.55 -12.23 13.49
C ASN A 207 14.72 -11.25 13.22
N GLY A 208 14.46 -9.95 13.07
CA GLY A 208 15.45 -8.91 12.80
C GLY A 208 15.86 -8.75 11.34
N LYS A 209 15.41 -9.62 10.43
CA LYS A 209 15.73 -9.54 8.99
C LYS A 209 14.90 -8.47 8.30
N ILE A 210 15.54 -7.75 7.37
CA ILE A 210 14.89 -6.80 6.47
C ILE A 210 14.32 -7.52 5.25
N TYR A 211 13.12 -7.11 4.86
CA TYR A 211 12.41 -7.59 3.69
C TYR A 211 11.92 -6.45 2.81
N LEU A 212 11.80 -6.73 1.52
CA LEU A 212 11.09 -5.90 0.55
C LEU A 212 9.59 -6.18 0.65
N ILE A 213 8.79 -5.14 0.85
CA ILE A 213 7.34 -5.25 1.03
C ILE A 213 6.63 -5.51 -0.29
N ASP A 214 7.04 -4.81 -1.35
CA ASP A 214 6.48 -4.98 -2.69
C ASP A 214 7.49 -5.61 -3.66
N PRO A 215 7.36 -6.91 -3.97
CA PRO A 215 8.14 -7.60 -4.99
C PRO A 215 8.13 -6.91 -6.35
N GLY A 216 7.12 -6.08 -6.66
CA GLY A 216 7.05 -5.24 -7.86
C GLY A 216 8.21 -4.24 -7.99
N CYS A 217 8.83 -3.86 -6.88
CA CYS A 217 10.00 -2.98 -6.84
C CYS A 217 11.32 -3.69 -7.20
N ALA A 218 11.32 -5.02 -7.35
CA ALA A 218 12.48 -5.80 -7.75
C ALA A 218 12.17 -6.68 -8.98
N ILE A 219 12.71 -6.29 -10.13
CA ILE A 219 12.46 -6.97 -11.41
C ILE A 219 13.70 -7.76 -11.84
N PRO A 220 13.57 -9.04 -12.22
CA PRO A 220 14.69 -9.82 -12.73
C PRO A 220 15.35 -9.14 -13.93
N SER A 221 16.68 -8.97 -13.90
CA SER A 221 17.42 -8.28 -14.98
C SER A 221 17.25 -8.94 -16.35
N LYS A 222 17.03 -10.26 -16.40
CA LYS A 222 16.82 -11.03 -17.65
C LYS A 222 15.54 -10.64 -18.39
N GLU A 223 14.49 -10.19 -17.68
CA GLU A 223 13.22 -9.79 -18.31
C GLU A 223 13.29 -8.42 -19.00
N LEU A 224 14.24 -7.58 -18.58
CA LEU A 224 14.50 -6.29 -19.22
C LEU A 224 15.20 -6.47 -20.57
N HIS A 225 16.09 -7.45 -20.71
CA HIS A 225 16.74 -7.73 -21.99
C HIS A 225 15.75 -8.12 -23.10
N ASN A 226 14.66 -8.80 -22.77
CA ASN A 226 13.60 -9.14 -23.75
C ASN A 226 12.77 -7.91 -24.15
N THR A 227 12.54 -6.96 -23.24
CA THR A 227 11.80 -5.72 -23.54
C THR A 227 12.65 -4.70 -24.27
N ASP A 228 13.95 -4.61 -23.95
CA ASP A 228 14.90 -3.76 -24.69
C ASP A 228 15.17 -4.30 -26.09
N SER A 229 15.31 -5.61 -26.28
CA SER A 229 15.44 -6.20 -27.63
C SER A 229 14.17 -6.03 -28.47
N LEU A 230 12.98 -6.17 -27.88
CA LEU A 230 11.72 -5.83 -28.57
C LEU A 230 11.61 -4.35 -28.93
N ASN A 231 12.09 -3.44 -28.08
CA ASN A 231 12.11 -2.01 -28.35
C ASN A 231 13.15 -1.64 -29.42
N ILE A 232 14.31 -2.31 -29.46
CA ILE A 232 15.32 -2.16 -30.51
C ILE A 232 14.76 -2.67 -31.85
N VAL A 233 14.10 -3.83 -31.88
CA VAL A 233 13.45 -4.37 -33.08
C VAL A 233 12.32 -3.45 -33.57
N LYS A 234 11.48 -2.91 -32.68
CA LYS A 234 10.46 -1.91 -33.04
C LYS A 234 11.07 -0.62 -33.58
N LYS A 235 12.18 -0.15 -33.01
CA LYS A 235 12.93 1.00 -33.53
C LYS A 235 13.47 0.69 -34.93
N ALA A 236 14.11 -0.45 -35.12
CA ALA A 236 14.66 -0.87 -36.41
C ALA A 236 13.56 -0.99 -37.48
N LEU A 237 12.43 -1.65 -37.18
CA LEU A 237 11.29 -1.77 -38.11
C LEU A 237 10.68 -0.42 -38.50
N LYS A 238 10.74 0.59 -37.60
CA LYS A 238 10.30 1.96 -37.90
C LYS A 238 11.29 2.71 -38.81
N TYR A 239 12.56 2.32 -38.83
CA TYR A 239 13.59 2.87 -39.72
C TYR A 239 13.66 2.18 -41.08
N PHE A 240 13.28 0.91 -41.18
CA PHE A 240 13.28 0.13 -42.44
C PHE A 240 11.90 0.03 -43.11
N GLY A 241 10.86 0.65 -42.53
CA GLY A 241 9.49 0.69 -43.07
C GLY A 241 9.14 2.00 -43.76
N LYS A 242 10.03 2.54 -44.60
CA LYS A 242 9.75 3.59 -45.57
C LYS A 242 10.21 3.17 -46.95
#